data_AF-A0A0F9G8U7-F1
#
_entry.id   AF-A0A0F9G8U7-F1
#
_cell.length_a   1.000
_cell.length_b   1.000
_cell.length_c   1.000
_cell.angle_alpha   90.00
_cell.angle_beta   90.00
_cell.angle_gamma   90.00
#
_symmetry.space_group_name_H-M   'P 1'
#
loop_
_entity.id
_entity.type
_entity.pdbx_description
1 polymer ?
#
loop_
_entity_poly.entity_id
_entity_poly.type
_entity_poly.pdbx_seq_one_letter_code
_entity_poly.pdbx_strand_id
1 'polypeptide(L)'
;MNHSLAVFLISASVRAVLATYEAGDDAPRTMFKTFNENIKVDDYVIVPTTTRHKMTVVKVVEVDAEPDFDSHHDFDWIVGVVDRASFEEIERQEAAAIEKVKSAERRKKRDELGAALATDEAALKELKALPLATHGEPIEPPAPSPE
;
A
#
# COMPACT_ATOMS: atom_id res chain seq x y z
N MET A 1 15.29 -22.68 -30.87
CA MET A 1 15.24 -21.21 -30.95
C MET A 1 13.86 -20.74 -30.53
N ASN A 2 13.80 -19.96 -29.46
CA ASN A 2 12.55 -19.45 -28.93
C ASN A 2 12.09 -18.20 -29.71
N HIS A 3 11.00 -18.29 -30.45
CA HIS A 3 10.51 -17.19 -31.28
C HIS A 3 10.01 -15.99 -30.45
N SER A 4 9.60 -16.20 -29.19
CA SER A 4 9.16 -15.11 -28.32
C SER A 4 10.29 -14.12 -27.97
N LEU A 5 11.56 -14.55 -28.13
CA LEU A 5 12.76 -13.75 -27.90
C LEU A 5 13.27 -13.03 -29.16
N ALA A 6 12.74 -13.36 -30.35
CA ALA A 6 13.15 -12.71 -31.60
C ALA A 6 12.97 -11.18 -31.55
N VAL A 7 12.02 -10.70 -30.74
CA VAL A 7 11.79 -9.27 -30.53
C VAL A 7 13.00 -8.53 -29.95
N PHE A 8 13.80 -9.19 -29.09
CA PHE A 8 15.06 -8.62 -28.58
C PHE A 8 16.11 -8.44 -29.67
N LEU A 9 16.07 -9.25 -30.72
CA LEU A 9 16.98 -9.12 -31.88
C LEU A 9 16.52 -8.02 -32.84
N ILE A 10 15.21 -7.70 -32.85
CA ILE A 10 14.61 -6.72 -33.77
C ILE A 10 14.67 -5.31 -33.18
N SER A 11 14.51 -5.18 -31.85
CA SER A 11 14.40 -3.88 -31.19
C SER A 11 15.31 -3.80 -29.97
N ALA A 12 16.27 -2.88 -30.02
CA ALA A 12 17.14 -2.54 -28.89
C ALA A 12 16.40 -1.82 -27.75
N SER A 13 15.15 -1.39 -27.97
CA SER A 13 14.32 -0.72 -26.96
C SER A 13 13.56 -1.70 -26.07
N VAL A 14 13.58 -3.00 -26.38
CA VAL A 14 12.94 -4.01 -25.51
C VAL A 14 13.89 -4.37 -24.39
N ARG A 15 13.38 -4.30 -23.16
CA ARG A 15 14.09 -4.70 -21.95
C ARG A 15 13.58 -6.04 -21.44
N ALA A 16 14.51 -6.83 -20.93
CA ALA A 16 14.24 -8.08 -20.24
C ALA A 16 14.18 -7.80 -18.74
N VAL A 17 13.10 -8.25 -18.09
CA VAL A 17 12.86 -8.02 -16.67
C VAL A 17 12.62 -9.36 -16.01
N LEU A 18 13.44 -9.70 -15.02
CA LEU A 18 13.26 -10.89 -14.21
C LEU A 18 12.38 -10.53 -13.01
N ALA A 19 11.33 -11.32 -12.79
CA ALA A 19 10.41 -11.10 -11.70
C ALA A 19 10.00 -12.42 -11.04
N THR A 20 9.49 -12.33 -9.82
CA THR A 20 9.02 -13.50 -9.06
C THR A 20 7.67 -13.23 -8.40
N TYR A 21 6.88 -14.28 -8.30
CA TYR A 21 5.62 -14.28 -7.56
C TYR A 21 5.82 -14.59 -6.07
N GLU A 22 6.81 -15.43 -5.76
CA GLU A 22 7.04 -15.96 -4.41
C GLU A 22 8.11 -15.17 -3.66
N ALA A 23 8.02 -15.15 -2.34
CA ALA A 23 9.04 -14.55 -1.48
C ALA A 23 10.14 -15.58 -1.15
N GLY A 24 11.40 -15.17 -1.26
CA GLY A 24 12.57 -15.98 -0.87
C GLY A 24 13.65 -16.05 -1.95
N ASP A 25 14.86 -16.41 -1.56
CA ASP A 25 16.03 -16.39 -2.47
C ASP A 25 15.94 -17.49 -3.54
N ASP A 26 15.35 -18.65 -3.18
CA ASP A 26 15.14 -19.82 -4.05
C ASP A 26 13.82 -19.77 -4.84
N ALA A 27 13.09 -18.65 -4.76
CA ALA A 27 11.81 -18.50 -5.46
C ALA A 27 12.01 -18.62 -6.99
N PRO A 28 11.13 -19.34 -7.71
CA PRO A 28 11.16 -19.39 -9.16
C PRO A 28 11.08 -17.98 -9.75
N ARG A 29 11.96 -17.70 -10.71
CA ARG A 29 12.04 -16.42 -11.40
C ARG A 29 11.65 -16.61 -12.86
N THR A 30 10.80 -15.72 -13.35
CA THR A 30 10.33 -15.74 -14.73
C THR A 30 10.74 -14.45 -15.40
N MET A 31 11.20 -14.55 -16.64
CA MET A 31 11.61 -13.37 -17.42
C MET A 31 10.46 -12.87 -18.28
N PHE A 32 10.32 -11.55 -18.32
CA PHE A 32 9.29 -10.82 -19.04
C PHE A 32 9.90 -9.73 -19.92
N LYS A 33 9.09 -9.20 -20.82
CA LYS A 33 9.46 -8.16 -21.80
C LYS A 33 8.74 -6.86 -21.50
N THR A 34 9.41 -5.74 -21.73
CA THR A 34 8.81 -4.42 -21.58
C THR A 34 9.48 -3.39 -22.48
N PHE A 35 8.74 -2.34 -22.83
CA PHE A 35 9.29 -1.09 -23.38
C PHE A 35 9.46 -0.01 -22.30
N ASN A 36 9.02 -0.28 -21.07
CA ASN A 36 9.07 0.70 -19.99
C ASN A 36 10.47 0.73 -19.35
N GLU A 37 11.21 1.80 -19.62
CA GLU A 37 12.54 2.05 -19.07
C GLU A 37 12.52 2.45 -17.58
N ASN A 38 11.35 2.85 -17.06
CA ASN A 38 11.23 3.31 -15.68
C ASN A 38 11.09 2.19 -14.65
N ILE A 39 10.92 0.93 -15.10
CA ILE A 39 10.85 -0.24 -14.20
C ILE A 39 12.21 -0.46 -13.54
N LYS A 40 12.18 -0.63 -12.22
CA LYS A 40 13.34 -0.83 -11.34
C LYS A 40 13.19 -2.13 -10.55
N VAL A 41 14.31 -2.57 -9.98
CA VAL A 41 14.31 -3.63 -8.95
C VAL A 41 13.41 -3.19 -7.79
N ASP A 42 12.70 -4.16 -7.20
CA ASP A 42 11.69 -3.99 -6.15
C ASP A 42 10.34 -3.38 -6.58
N ASP A 43 10.17 -2.99 -7.84
CA ASP A 43 8.85 -2.60 -8.35
C ASP A 43 7.89 -3.80 -8.41
N TYR A 44 6.59 -3.51 -8.31
CA TYR A 44 5.53 -4.48 -8.57
C TYR A 44 4.98 -4.27 -9.97
N VAL A 45 4.90 -5.34 -10.75
CA VAL A 45 4.43 -5.31 -12.13
C VAL A 45 3.31 -6.31 -12.35
N ILE A 46 2.41 -5.98 -13.27
CA ILE A 46 1.29 -6.82 -13.67
C ILE A 46 1.71 -7.64 -14.88
N VAL A 47 1.56 -8.95 -14.78
CA VAL A 47 1.92 -9.91 -15.84
C VAL A 47 0.74 -10.81 -16.17
N PRO A 48 0.65 -11.32 -17.41
CA PRO A 48 -0.37 -12.30 -17.75
C PRO A 48 -0.13 -13.61 -17.00
N THR A 49 -1.20 -14.35 -16.79
CA THR A 49 -1.15 -15.70 -16.21
C THR A 49 -2.31 -16.54 -16.73
N THR A 50 -2.31 -17.84 -16.48
CA THR A 50 -3.37 -18.77 -16.88
C THR A 50 -4.48 -18.89 -15.82
N THR A 51 -4.38 -18.16 -14.71
CA THR A 51 -5.41 -18.15 -13.67
C THR A 51 -6.73 -17.50 -14.15
N ARG A 52 -7.77 -17.57 -13.31
CA ARG A 52 -9.14 -17.13 -13.62
C ARG A 52 -9.25 -15.72 -14.21
N HIS A 53 -8.43 -14.78 -13.72
CA HIS A 53 -8.47 -13.37 -14.12
C HIS A 53 -7.41 -13.01 -15.17
N LYS A 54 -6.62 -14.00 -15.61
CA LYS A 54 -5.59 -13.89 -16.65
C LYS A 54 -4.46 -12.88 -16.37
N MET A 55 -4.38 -12.34 -15.17
CA MET A 55 -3.35 -11.40 -14.73
C MET A 55 -2.99 -11.64 -13.26
N THR A 56 -1.74 -11.38 -12.91
CA THR A 56 -1.24 -11.42 -11.53
C THR A 56 -0.18 -10.34 -11.33
N VAL A 57 0.20 -10.10 -10.08
CA VAL A 57 1.27 -9.17 -9.71
C VAL A 57 2.51 -9.97 -9.32
N VAL A 58 3.67 -9.54 -9.81
CA VAL A 58 4.99 -10.09 -9.46
C VAL A 58 5.92 -8.95 -9.04
N LYS A 59 6.93 -9.29 -8.24
CA LYS A 59 7.97 -8.35 -7.82
C LYS A 59 9.18 -8.46 -8.75
N VAL A 60 9.69 -7.32 -9.21
CA VAL A 60 10.90 -7.25 -10.05
C VAL A 60 12.13 -7.52 -9.19
N VAL A 61 12.97 -8.44 -9.65
CA VAL A 61 14.22 -8.83 -8.98
C VAL A 61 15.45 -8.39 -9.77
N GLU A 62 15.34 -8.30 -11.09
CA GLU A 62 16.42 -7.88 -11.96
C GLU A 62 15.85 -7.17 -13.19
N VAL A 63 16.54 -6.13 -13.64
CA VAL A 63 16.22 -5.40 -14.86
C VAL A 63 17.39 -5.50 -15.82
N ASP A 64 17.10 -5.52 -17.12
CA ASP A 64 18.10 -5.69 -18.18
C ASP A 64 18.85 -7.04 -18.09
N ALA A 65 18.15 -8.09 -17.65
CA ALA A 65 18.69 -9.43 -17.59
C ALA A 65 19.01 -9.97 -18.99
N GLU A 66 20.06 -10.78 -19.13
CA GLU A 66 20.43 -11.35 -20.42
C GLU A 66 19.44 -12.47 -20.82
N PRO A 67 18.74 -12.36 -21.96
CA PRO A 67 17.80 -13.39 -22.40
C PRO A 67 18.53 -14.64 -22.91
N ASP A 68 18.13 -15.81 -22.42
CA ASP A 68 18.58 -17.11 -22.94
C ASP A 68 17.75 -17.50 -24.18
N PHE A 69 18.33 -17.33 -25.38
CA PHE A 69 17.69 -17.62 -26.67
C PHE A 69 17.38 -19.10 -26.93
N ASP A 70 18.01 -20.00 -26.16
CA ASP A 70 17.80 -21.44 -26.23
C ASP A 70 16.76 -21.95 -25.21
N SER A 71 16.24 -21.07 -24.34
CA SER A 71 15.18 -21.37 -23.38
C SER A 71 13.91 -21.91 -24.06
N HIS A 72 13.28 -22.90 -23.42
CA HIS A 72 12.01 -23.48 -23.86
C HIS A 72 10.77 -22.73 -23.36
N HIS A 73 10.94 -21.71 -22.50
CA HIS A 73 9.84 -20.97 -21.90
C HIS A 73 9.50 -19.73 -22.71
N ASP A 74 8.23 -19.49 -23.02
CA ASP A 74 7.82 -18.24 -23.65
C ASP A 74 7.98 -17.06 -22.69
N PHE A 75 8.43 -15.92 -23.22
CA PHE A 75 8.63 -14.69 -22.48
C PHE A 75 7.40 -13.83 -22.73
N ASP A 76 6.66 -13.52 -21.68
CA ASP A 76 5.45 -12.70 -21.78
C ASP A 76 5.74 -11.21 -21.64
N TRP A 77 4.78 -10.37 -22.03
CA TRP A 77 4.88 -8.91 -21.86
C TRP A 77 4.37 -8.46 -20.50
N ILE A 78 5.08 -7.51 -19.89
CA ILE A 78 4.58 -6.76 -18.73
C ILE A 78 3.40 -5.90 -19.19
N VAL A 79 2.27 -6.03 -18.50
CA VAL A 79 1.03 -5.30 -18.79
C VAL A 79 1.08 -3.89 -18.22
N GLY A 80 1.66 -3.72 -17.03
CA GLY A 80 1.74 -2.44 -16.35
C GLY A 80 2.57 -2.49 -15.08
N VAL A 81 2.81 -1.31 -14.51
CA VAL A 81 3.53 -1.11 -13.24
C VAL A 81 2.51 -0.69 -12.19
N VAL A 82 2.64 -1.20 -10.97
CA VAL A 82 1.80 -0.82 -9.83
C VAL A 82 2.35 0.46 -9.24
N ASP A 83 1.53 1.51 -9.21
CA ASP A 83 1.86 2.77 -8.54
C ASP A 83 1.65 2.64 -7.02
N ARG A 84 2.68 2.13 -6.36
CA ARG A 84 2.68 1.89 -4.92
C ARG A 84 2.69 3.20 -4.12
N ALA A 85 3.41 4.21 -4.59
CA ALA A 85 3.55 5.48 -3.87
C ALA A 85 2.21 6.20 -3.76
N SER A 86 1.45 6.27 -4.85
CA SER A 86 0.10 6.86 -4.83
C SER A 86 -0.86 6.06 -3.95
N PHE A 87 -0.76 4.73 -3.93
CA PHE A 87 -1.58 3.88 -3.07
C PHE A 87 -1.29 4.11 -1.57
N GLU A 88 -0.01 4.10 -1.17
CA GLU A 88 0.40 4.33 0.23
C GLU A 88 0.03 5.74 0.72
N GLU A 89 0.07 6.74 -0.17
CA GLU A 89 -0.41 8.09 0.13
C GLU A 89 -1.91 8.10 0.48
N ILE A 90 -2.73 7.41 -0.30
CA ILE A 90 -4.18 7.32 -0.07
C ILE A 90 -4.46 6.63 1.27
N GLU A 91 -3.78 5.53 1.57
CA GLU A 91 -3.93 4.83 2.87
C GLU A 91 -3.55 5.75 4.04
N ARG A 92 -2.47 6.53 3.90
CA ARG A 92 -2.05 7.49 4.94
C ARG A 92 -3.09 8.58 5.15
N GLN A 93 -3.66 9.12 4.08
CA GLN A 93 -4.71 10.14 4.15
C GLN A 93 -5.98 9.58 4.79
N GLU A 94 -6.37 8.36 4.43
CA GLU A 94 -7.51 7.67 5.03
C GLU A 94 -7.30 7.47 6.53
N ALA A 95 -6.14 6.97 6.95
CA ALA A 95 -5.82 6.79 8.36
C ALA A 95 -5.91 8.12 9.14
N ALA A 96 -5.37 9.21 8.58
CA ALA A 96 -5.47 10.53 9.17
C ALA A 96 -6.93 11.04 9.26
N ALA A 97 -7.75 10.77 8.25
CA ALA A 97 -9.16 11.13 8.26
C ALA A 97 -9.95 10.35 9.32
N ILE A 98 -9.71 9.04 9.44
CA ILE A 98 -10.33 8.17 10.45
C ILE A 98 -10.03 8.68 11.86
N GLU A 99 -8.77 9.03 12.16
CA GLU A 99 -8.42 9.54 13.49
C GLU A 99 -9.05 10.91 13.79
N LYS A 100 -9.14 11.79 12.79
CA LYS A 100 -9.89 13.06 12.93
C LYS A 100 -11.36 12.81 13.25
N VAL A 101 -12.02 11.90 12.53
CA VAL A 101 -13.42 11.55 12.77
C VAL A 101 -13.61 10.97 14.17
N LYS A 102 -12.79 10.01 14.58
CA LYS A 102 -12.84 9.43 15.94
C LYS A 102 -12.66 10.50 17.02
N SER A 103 -11.73 11.44 16.83
CA SER A 103 -11.50 12.52 17.80
C SER A 103 -12.70 13.49 17.89
N ALA A 104 -13.33 13.78 16.76
CA ALA A 104 -14.52 14.62 16.67
C ALA A 104 -15.74 13.93 17.31
N GLU A 105 -15.95 12.64 17.07
CA GLU A 105 -17.01 11.86 17.72
C GLU A 105 -16.82 11.78 19.24
N ARG A 106 -15.59 11.53 19.71
CA ARG A 106 -15.28 11.53 21.14
C ARG A 106 -15.59 12.89 21.78
N ARG A 107 -15.26 13.98 21.09
CA ARG A 107 -15.57 15.34 21.55
C ARG A 107 -17.07 15.58 21.61
N LYS A 108 -17.79 15.30 20.52
CA LYS A 108 -19.25 15.41 20.45
C LYS A 108 -19.93 14.63 21.58
N LYS A 109 -19.53 13.37 21.81
CA LYS A 109 -20.07 12.54 22.91
C LYS A 109 -19.76 13.13 24.29
N ARG A 110 -18.57 13.73 24.49
CA ARG A 110 -18.24 14.42 25.74
C ARG A 110 -19.09 15.67 25.93
N ASP A 111 -19.29 16.46 24.89
CA ASP A 111 -20.05 17.70 24.94
C ASP A 111 -21.54 17.42 25.17
N GLU A 112 -22.11 16.43 24.48
CA GLU A 112 -23.49 15.96 24.68
C GLU A 112 -23.72 15.42 26.10
N LEU A 113 -22.79 14.61 26.60
CA LEU A 113 -22.86 14.11 27.98
C LEU A 113 -22.72 15.26 28.99
N GLY A 114 -21.80 16.20 28.76
CA GLY A 114 -21.62 17.38 29.62
C GLY A 114 -22.87 18.25 29.66
N ALA A 115 -23.51 18.47 28.52
CA ALA A 115 -24.78 19.20 28.44
C ALA A 115 -25.92 18.47 29.16
N ALA A 116 -26.04 17.15 28.98
CA ALA A 116 -27.06 16.34 29.66
C ALA A 116 -26.85 16.31 31.20
N LEU A 117 -25.60 16.24 31.66
CA LEU A 117 -25.28 16.31 33.08
C LEU A 117 -25.51 17.71 33.66
N ALA A 118 -25.28 18.78 32.88
CA ALA A 118 -25.55 20.16 33.30
C ALA A 118 -27.03 20.43 33.59
N THR A 119 -27.93 19.67 32.96
CA THR A 119 -29.38 19.75 33.22
C THR A 119 -29.83 18.97 34.46
N ASP A 120 -28.97 18.12 35.05
CA ASP A 120 -29.26 17.31 36.23
C ASP A 120 -28.33 17.69 37.40
N GLU A 121 -28.75 18.70 38.18
CA GLU A 121 -27.98 19.21 39.32
C GLU A 121 -27.67 18.15 40.39
N ALA A 122 -28.53 17.14 40.54
CA ALA A 122 -28.33 16.05 41.50
C ALA A 122 -27.21 15.12 41.04
N ALA A 123 -27.25 14.70 39.77
CA ALA A 123 -26.20 13.88 39.16
C ALA A 123 -24.83 14.59 39.17
N LEU A 124 -24.81 15.91 38.91
CA LEU A 124 -23.61 16.74 38.93
C LEU A 124 -22.93 16.79 40.32
N LYS A 125 -23.73 16.82 41.39
CA LYS A 125 -23.24 16.84 42.77
C LYS A 125 -22.65 15.50 43.20
N GLU A 126 -23.26 14.40 42.78
CA GLU A 126 -22.76 13.04 43.03
C GLU A 126 -21.47 12.76 42.25
N LEU A 127 -21.41 13.16 40.98
CA LEU A 127 -20.21 13.01 40.14
C LEU A 127 -19.01 13.78 40.69
N LYS A 128 -19.21 15.01 41.19
CA LYS A 128 -18.14 15.83 41.79
C LYS A 128 -17.61 15.28 43.12
N ALA A 129 -18.37 14.42 43.79
CA ALA A 129 -17.95 13.79 45.04
C ALA A 129 -17.08 12.53 44.82
N LEU A 130 -16.98 12.04 43.58
CA LEU A 130 -16.18 10.85 43.27
C LEU A 130 -14.68 11.19 43.16
N PRO A 131 -13.77 10.36 43.72
CA PRO A 131 -12.31 10.55 43.61
C PRO A 131 -11.78 10.54 42.17
N LEU A 132 -12.54 9.95 41.24
CA LEU A 132 -12.20 9.90 39.82
C LEU A 132 -12.32 11.27 39.13
N ALA A 133 -13.17 12.16 39.64
CA ALA A 133 -13.35 13.51 39.09
C ALA A 133 -12.19 14.47 39.43
N THR A 134 -11.30 14.08 40.35
CA THR A 134 -10.20 14.91 40.87
C THR A 134 -8.85 14.64 40.17
N HIS A 135 -8.76 13.63 39.31
CA HIS A 135 -7.48 13.17 38.71
C HIS A 135 -7.42 13.17 37.17
N GLY A 136 -8.40 13.78 36.47
CA GLY A 136 -8.40 13.87 35.00
C GLY A 136 -7.94 15.23 34.51
N GLU A 137 -6.65 15.40 34.22
CA GLU A 137 -6.22 16.55 33.42
C GLU A 137 -6.76 16.43 31.98
N PRO A 138 -7.14 17.54 31.33
CA PRO A 138 -7.51 17.52 29.92
C PRO A 138 -6.31 17.03 29.11
N ILE A 139 -6.46 15.90 28.41
CA ILE A 139 -5.43 15.44 27.47
C ILE A 139 -5.45 16.43 26.30
N GLU A 140 -4.56 17.42 26.35
CA GLU A 140 -4.30 18.33 25.24
C GLU A 140 -3.75 17.51 24.06
N PRO A 141 -4.32 17.62 22.85
CA PRO A 141 -3.83 16.85 21.71
C PRO A 141 -2.36 17.22 21.41
N PRO A 142 -1.51 16.25 21.04
CA PRO A 142 -0.15 16.55 20.64
C PRO A 142 -0.16 17.55 19.48
N ALA A 143 0.65 18.60 19.60
CA ALA A 143 0.78 19.64 18.60
C ALA A 143 1.12 19.01 17.23
N PRO A 144 0.56 19.54 16.12
CA PRO A 144 0.95 19.09 14.80
C PRO A 144 2.45 19.31 14.62
N SER A 145 3.17 18.26 14.23
CA SER A 145 4.61 18.30 13.97
C SER A 145 4.92 19.42 12.97
N PRO A 146 5.92 20.27 13.22
CA PRO A 146 6.33 21.31 12.29
C PRO A 146 6.89 20.68 11.00
N GLU A 147 6.49 21.27 9.88
CA GLU A 147 6.91 20.97 8.50
C GLU A 147 8.44 21.00 8.30
#